data_AF-A0A3P6LK25-F1
#
_entry.id   AF-A0A3P6LK25-F1
#
_cell.length_a   1.000
_cell.length_b   1.000
_cell.length_c   1.000
_cell.angle_alpha   90.00
_cell.angle_beta   90.00
_cell.angle_gamma   90.00
#
_symmetry.space_group_name_H-M   'P 1'
#
loop_
_entity.id
_entity.type
_entity.pdbx_description
1 polymer ?
#
loop_
_entity_poly.entity_id
_entity_poly.type
_entity_poly.pdbx_seq_one_letter_code
_entity_poly.pdbx_strand_id
1 'polypeptide(L)'
;MKTKNFLLFCIATNMIFIPSANALKAEGFLTQQTSPDSLSILPPPPAEDSVVFQADKAHYEFGRSLRDANRVRLASEDAYYENFGLAFSDAYGMDISRENTPILYQLLTQVLQDSHDYAVRNAKEYYKRVRPFVIYKDATCTP
;
A
#
# COMPACT_ATOMS: atom_id res chain seq x y z
N MET A 1 -9.88 -37.42 68.10
CA MET A 1 -8.65 -37.58 67.26
C MET A 1 -8.89 -36.90 65.93
N LYS A 2 -7.92 -36.10 65.48
CA LYS A 2 -8.04 -35.00 64.51
C LYS A 2 -8.34 -35.49 63.08
N THR A 3 -9.44 -35.03 62.49
CA THR A 3 -9.68 -35.06 61.03
C THR A 3 -8.95 -33.88 60.38
N LYS A 4 -7.99 -34.18 59.49
CA LYS A 4 -7.31 -33.16 58.68
C LYS A 4 -8.10 -32.97 57.38
N ASN A 5 -8.71 -31.80 57.21
CA ASN A 5 -9.29 -31.36 55.93
C ASN A 5 -8.16 -31.05 54.95
N PHE A 6 -8.09 -31.80 53.85
CA PHE A 6 -7.22 -31.49 52.72
C PHE A 6 -8.07 -30.73 51.69
N LEU A 7 -7.95 -29.39 51.66
CA LEU A 7 -8.56 -28.58 50.62
C LEU A 7 -7.70 -28.68 49.34
N LEU A 8 -8.29 -29.25 48.30
CA LEU A 8 -7.75 -29.30 46.95
C LEU A 8 -8.02 -27.93 46.27
N PHE A 9 -6.97 -27.20 45.91
CA PHE A 9 -7.09 -25.92 45.20
C PHE A 9 -6.78 -26.14 43.71
N CYS A 10 -7.82 -26.37 42.90
CA CYS A 10 -7.69 -26.41 41.44
C CYS A 10 -7.72 -24.99 40.89
N ILE A 11 -6.57 -24.45 40.50
CA ILE A 11 -6.47 -23.20 39.75
C ILE A 11 -6.74 -23.53 38.28
N ALA A 12 -7.97 -23.31 37.83
CA ALA A 12 -8.30 -23.34 36.40
C ALA A 12 -7.84 -22.02 35.76
N THR A 13 -6.65 -22.02 35.17
CA THR A 13 -6.18 -20.95 34.28
C THR A 13 -7.06 -20.92 33.03
N ASN A 14 -7.99 -19.96 32.98
CA ASN A 14 -8.70 -19.61 31.76
C ASN A 14 -7.71 -18.88 30.83
N MET A 15 -7.28 -19.59 29.79
CA MET A 15 -6.47 -19.03 28.72
C MET A 15 -7.39 -18.20 27.83
N ILE A 16 -7.42 -16.88 28.05
CA ILE A 16 -8.15 -15.95 27.20
C ILE A 16 -7.46 -15.94 25.85
N PHE A 17 -8.09 -16.56 24.84
CA PHE A 17 -7.64 -16.45 23.46
C PHE A 17 -8.02 -15.05 22.96
N ILE A 18 -7.07 -14.12 23.00
CA ILE A 18 -7.22 -12.82 22.36
C ILE A 18 -7.03 -13.08 20.86
N PRO A 19 -8.07 -12.97 20.02
CA PRO A 19 -7.85 -13.04 18.58
C PRO A 19 -6.91 -11.89 18.22
N SER A 20 -5.78 -12.21 17.58
CA SER A 20 -4.91 -11.20 17.01
C SER A 20 -5.76 -10.32 16.12
N ALA A 21 -5.78 -9.01 16.42
CA ALA A 21 -6.38 -8.02 15.56
C ALA A 21 -5.59 -8.00 14.24
N ASN A 22 -5.93 -8.90 13.33
CA ASN A 22 -5.66 -8.68 11.92
C ASN A 22 -6.42 -7.40 11.60
N ALA A 23 -5.68 -6.30 11.41
CA ALA A 23 -6.27 -5.08 10.87
C ALA A 23 -7.02 -5.50 9.60
N LEU A 24 -8.35 -5.47 9.65
CA LEU A 24 -9.17 -5.75 8.49
C LEU A 24 -8.74 -4.75 7.43
N LYS A 25 -8.11 -5.26 6.36
CA LYS A 25 -7.81 -4.47 5.17
C LYS A 25 -9.14 -3.83 4.77
N ALA A 26 -9.20 -2.50 4.77
CA ALA A 26 -10.43 -1.79 4.43
C ALA A 26 -10.87 -2.24 3.04
N GLU A 27 -12.06 -2.83 2.95
CA GLU A 27 -12.63 -3.22 1.66
C GLU A 27 -12.99 -1.95 0.87
N GLY A 28 -12.68 -1.97 -0.42
CA GLY A 28 -13.04 -0.88 -1.34
C GLY A 28 -14.55 -0.83 -1.59
N PHE A 29 -15.00 0.10 -2.44
CA PHE A 29 -16.41 0.13 -2.86
C PHE A 29 -16.74 -0.94 -3.89
N LEU A 30 -15.73 -1.36 -4.65
CA LEU A 30 -15.85 -2.36 -5.69
C LEU A 30 -15.32 -3.71 -5.20
N THR A 31 -15.56 -4.73 -6.00
CA THR A 31 -14.86 -6.02 -5.91
C THR A 31 -13.92 -6.15 -7.10
N GLN A 32 -13.10 -7.20 -7.12
CA GLN A 32 -12.30 -7.51 -8.30
C GLN A 32 -13.18 -7.69 -9.55
N GLN A 33 -14.33 -8.34 -9.39
CA GLN A 33 -15.22 -8.71 -10.50
C GLN A 33 -15.98 -7.51 -11.05
N THR A 34 -16.22 -6.48 -10.23
CA THR A 34 -16.93 -5.27 -10.65
C THR A 34 -15.98 -4.12 -11.02
N SER A 35 -14.68 -4.28 -10.78
CA SER A 35 -13.67 -3.31 -11.20
C SER A 35 -13.36 -3.40 -12.69
N PRO A 36 -12.94 -2.29 -13.35
CA PRO A 36 -12.52 -2.32 -14.73
C PRO A 36 -11.38 -3.32 -14.96
N ASP A 37 -11.49 -4.15 -16.00
CA ASP A 37 -10.43 -5.09 -16.34
C ASP A 37 -9.26 -4.38 -17.04
N SER A 38 -8.23 -4.04 -16.26
CA SER A 38 -7.01 -3.39 -16.76
C SER A 38 -6.34 -4.12 -17.92
N LEU A 39 -6.40 -5.46 -17.98
CA LEU A 39 -5.77 -6.21 -19.07
C LEU A 39 -6.51 -5.98 -20.40
N SER A 40 -7.82 -5.78 -20.36
CA SER A 40 -8.63 -5.49 -21.54
C SER A 40 -8.51 -4.04 -22.03
N ILE A 41 -8.15 -3.11 -21.14
CA ILE A 41 -8.16 -1.66 -21.40
C ILE A 41 -6.76 -1.14 -21.77
N LEU A 42 -5.73 -1.58 -21.07
CA LEU A 42 -4.38 -1.04 -21.23
C LEU A 42 -3.63 -1.73 -22.38
N PRO A 43 -2.82 -1.00 -23.16
CA PRO A 43 -1.89 -1.63 -24.10
C PRO A 43 -0.80 -2.40 -23.34
N PRO A 44 -0.11 -3.36 -24.00
CA PRO A 44 1.06 -3.99 -23.42
C PRO A 44 2.13 -2.95 -23.06
N PRO A 45 2.98 -3.23 -22.04
CA PRO A 45 4.09 -2.35 -21.72
C PRO A 45 5.06 -2.24 -22.91
N PRO A 46 5.84 -1.14 -23.01
CA PRO A 46 6.84 -0.99 -24.06
C PRO A 46 7.80 -2.19 -24.10
N ALA A 47 8.00 -2.77 -25.29
CA ALA A 47 8.98 -3.82 -25.50
C ALA A 47 10.41 -3.30 -25.25
N GLU A 48 11.32 -4.15 -24.77
CA GLU A 48 12.66 -3.70 -24.33
C GLU A 48 13.54 -3.12 -25.45
N ASP A 49 13.28 -3.51 -26.69
CA ASP A 49 13.93 -3.04 -27.91
C ASP A 49 13.24 -1.83 -28.55
N SER A 50 12.11 -1.38 -27.99
CA SER A 50 11.34 -0.26 -28.54
C SER A 50 11.91 1.12 -28.18
N VAL A 51 11.67 2.10 -29.05
CA VAL A 51 12.02 3.52 -28.80
C VAL A 51 11.32 4.05 -27.55
N VAL A 52 10.10 3.60 -27.28
CA VAL A 52 9.34 4.01 -26.09
C VAL A 52 10.02 3.55 -24.82
N PHE A 53 10.56 2.32 -24.80
CA PHE A 53 11.32 1.84 -23.64
C PHE A 53 12.66 2.56 -23.45
N GLN A 54 13.29 3.01 -24.54
CA GLN A 54 14.48 3.86 -24.43
C GLN A 54 14.15 5.23 -23.81
N ALA A 55 12.98 5.80 -24.12
CA ALA A 55 12.51 7.00 -23.43
C ALA A 55 12.27 6.77 -21.93
N ASP A 56 11.68 5.63 -21.54
CA ASP A 56 11.51 5.25 -20.13
C ASP A 56 12.86 5.18 -19.38
N LYS A 57 13.89 4.61 -20.01
CA LYS A 57 15.26 4.56 -19.47
C LYS A 57 15.86 5.95 -19.29
N ALA A 58 15.75 6.79 -20.31
CA ALA A 58 16.24 8.17 -20.25
C ALA A 58 15.57 8.98 -19.13
N HIS A 59 14.26 8.81 -18.92
CA HIS A 59 13.54 9.45 -17.82
C HIS A 59 13.98 8.94 -16.45
N TYR A 60 14.22 7.62 -16.31
CA TYR A 60 14.75 7.07 -15.08
C TYR A 60 16.12 7.65 -14.72
N GLU A 61 17.04 7.69 -15.68
CA GLU A 61 18.38 8.26 -15.51
C GLU A 61 18.33 9.76 -15.21
N PHE A 62 17.47 10.50 -15.90
CA PHE A 62 17.23 11.91 -15.60
C PHE A 62 16.73 12.11 -14.16
N GLY A 63 15.73 11.33 -13.72
CA GLY A 63 15.25 11.38 -12.33
C GLY A 63 16.35 11.08 -11.30
N ARG A 64 17.32 10.22 -11.63
CA ARG A 64 18.50 9.99 -10.78
C ARG A 64 19.40 11.21 -10.68
N SER A 65 19.54 11.99 -11.75
CA SER A 65 20.36 13.22 -11.73
C SER A 65 19.78 14.33 -10.84
N LEU A 66 18.46 14.28 -10.56
CA LEU A 66 17.74 15.26 -9.73
C LEU A 66 17.76 14.95 -8.22
N ARG A 67 18.55 13.97 -7.77
CA ARG A 67 18.55 13.48 -6.38
C ARG A 67 19.33 14.38 -5.42
N ASP A 68 18.91 15.63 -5.27
CA ASP A 68 19.31 16.42 -4.10
C ASP A 68 18.55 15.97 -2.84
N ALA A 69 19.05 16.35 -1.67
CA ALA A 69 18.50 15.90 -0.38
C ALA A 69 17.03 16.29 -0.18
N ASN A 70 16.61 17.48 -0.61
CA ASN A 70 15.22 17.93 -0.48
C ASN A 70 14.30 17.18 -1.44
N ARG A 71 14.73 16.99 -2.69
CA ARG A 71 13.95 16.29 -3.70
C ARG A 71 13.78 14.82 -3.36
N VAL A 72 14.82 14.17 -2.82
CA VAL A 72 14.76 12.78 -2.36
C VAL A 72 13.82 12.66 -1.17
N ARG A 73 13.93 13.54 -0.17
CA ARG A 73 13.03 13.52 0.99
C ARG A 73 11.56 13.59 0.58
N LEU A 74 11.20 14.54 -0.30
CA LEU A 74 9.84 14.66 -0.82
C LEU A 74 9.41 13.39 -1.58
N ALA A 75 10.26 12.84 -2.45
CA ALA A 75 9.95 11.60 -3.18
C ALA A 75 9.75 10.39 -2.24
N SER A 76 10.52 10.31 -1.16
CA SER A 76 10.40 9.26 -0.14
C SER A 76 9.10 9.38 0.64
N GLU A 77 8.71 10.60 1.03
CA GLU A 77 7.44 10.89 1.70
C GLU A 77 6.25 10.54 0.77
N ASP A 78 6.29 10.97 -0.49
CA ASP A 78 5.26 10.68 -1.51
C ASP A 78 5.11 9.18 -1.83
N ALA A 79 6.21 8.43 -1.77
CA ALA A 79 6.21 7.00 -2.08
C ALA A 79 5.49 6.17 -1.01
N TYR A 80 5.28 6.71 0.20
CA TYR A 80 4.45 6.08 1.22
C TYR A 80 2.96 6.37 0.96
N TYR A 81 2.40 5.64 0.00
CA TYR A 81 1.06 5.87 -0.57
C TYR A 81 -0.11 5.77 0.42
N GLU A 82 0.08 5.12 1.57
CA GLU A 82 -0.93 5.07 2.65
C GLU A 82 -1.06 6.41 3.40
N ASN A 83 -0.08 7.31 3.25
CA ASN A 83 -0.08 8.64 3.84
C ASN A 83 -0.72 9.70 2.93
N PHE A 84 -1.79 9.31 2.23
CA PHE A 84 -2.56 10.22 1.38
C PHE A 84 -3.11 11.42 2.15
N GLY A 85 -3.37 11.27 3.46
CA GLY A 85 -3.80 12.38 4.31
C GLY A 85 -2.81 13.53 4.27
N LEU A 86 -1.54 13.25 4.58
CA LEU A 86 -0.47 14.25 4.56
C LEU A 86 -0.18 14.74 3.13
N ALA A 87 -0.27 13.86 2.14
CA ALA A 87 -0.02 14.21 0.74
C ALA A 87 -1.06 15.20 0.14
N PHE A 88 -2.32 15.15 0.59
CA PHE A 88 -3.41 15.94 -0.01
C PHE A 88 -3.96 17.06 0.88
N SER A 89 -3.68 17.08 2.19
CA SER A 89 -4.28 18.06 3.12
C SER A 89 -4.02 19.51 2.72
N ASP A 90 -2.78 19.85 2.39
CA ASP A 90 -2.40 21.21 2.00
C ASP A 90 -3.13 21.66 0.71
N ALA A 91 -3.23 20.77 -0.27
CA ALA A 91 -3.91 21.05 -1.53
C ALA A 91 -5.44 21.13 -1.36
N TYR A 92 -6.01 20.33 -0.46
CA TYR A 92 -7.43 20.29 -0.17
C TYR A 92 -7.89 21.47 0.71
N GLY A 93 -6.99 22.02 1.53
CA GLY A 93 -7.24 23.14 2.43
C GLY A 93 -7.83 22.74 3.80
N MET A 94 -7.86 21.44 4.11
CA MET A 94 -8.27 20.91 5.41
C MET A 94 -7.42 19.68 5.75
N ASP A 95 -7.18 19.44 7.04
CA ASP A 95 -6.47 18.23 7.49
C ASP A 95 -7.29 16.97 7.20
N ILE A 96 -6.72 16.08 6.38
CA ILE A 96 -7.32 14.78 6.02
C ILE A 96 -6.78 13.70 6.97
N SER A 97 -7.53 13.46 8.04
CA SER A 97 -7.17 12.47 9.07
C SER A 97 -8.40 11.69 9.55
N ARG A 98 -8.16 10.58 10.27
CA ARG A 98 -9.23 9.79 10.91
C ARG A 98 -9.96 10.61 11.96
N GLU A 99 -9.25 11.53 12.59
CA GLU A 99 -9.72 12.35 13.70
C GLU A 99 -10.49 13.58 13.20
N ASN A 100 -9.94 14.33 12.24
CA ASN A 100 -10.50 15.61 11.82
C ASN A 100 -11.49 15.47 10.66
N THR A 101 -11.33 14.47 9.80
CA THR A 101 -12.22 14.23 8.64
C THR A 101 -12.54 12.74 8.46
N PRO A 102 -13.17 12.08 9.45
CA PRO A 102 -13.34 10.61 9.47
C PRO A 102 -14.02 10.04 8.21
N ILE A 103 -15.08 10.71 7.72
CA ILE A 103 -15.82 10.25 6.54
C ILE A 103 -15.00 10.38 5.26
N LEU A 104 -14.29 11.50 5.09
CA LEU A 104 -13.42 11.71 3.94
C LEU A 104 -12.23 10.74 3.97
N TYR A 105 -11.63 10.53 5.14
CA TYR A 105 -10.54 9.58 5.31
C TYR A 105 -10.97 8.16 4.94
N GLN A 106 -12.16 7.73 5.42
CA GLN A 106 -12.73 6.43 5.06
C GLN A 106 -12.99 6.33 3.55
N LEU A 107 -13.62 7.34 2.95
CA LEU A 107 -13.87 7.41 1.50
C LEU A 107 -12.56 7.21 0.70
N LEU A 108 -11.52 7.97 1.03
CA LEU A 108 -10.24 7.89 0.32
C LEU A 108 -9.51 6.56 0.54
N THR A 109 -9.63 5.96 1.72
CA THR A 109 -9.10 4.61 2.00
C THR A 109 -9.75 3.55 1.09
N GLN A 110 -11.07 3.64 0.90
CA GLN A 110 -11.80 2.70 0.04
C GLN A 110 -11.50 2.93 -1.45
N VAL A 111 -11.41 4.19 -1.88
CA VAL A 111 -10.96 4.54 -3.24
C VAL A 111 -9.53 4.05 -3.50
N LEU A 112 -8.64 4.15 -2.51
CA LEU A 112 -7.28 3.62 -2.61
C LEU A 112 -7.33 2.11 -2.86
N GLN A 113 -8.15 1.36 -2.12
CA GLN A 113 -8.27 -0.09 -2.33
C GLN A 113 -8.77 -0.45 -3.74
N ASP A 114 -9.79 0.24 -4.24
CA ASP A 114 -10.33 -0.01 -5.58
C ASP A 114 -9.30 0.29 -6.67
N SER A 115 -8.61 1.43 -6.57
CA SER A 115 -7.68 1.91 -7.61
C SER A 115 -6.30 1.25 -7.57
N HIS A 116 -5.77 0.99 -6.36
CA HIS A 116 -4.44 0.43 -6.17
C HIS A 116 -4.37 -1.09 -6.43
N ASP A 117 -5.44 -1.81 -6.07
CA ASP A 117 -5.49 -3.26 -6.12
C ASP A 117 -6.43 -3.72 -7.24
N TYR A 118 -7.74 -3.52 -7.07
CA TYR A 118 -8.74 -4.19 -7.91
C TYR A 118 -8.67 -3.78 -9.39
N ALA A 119 -8.58 -2.47 -9.68
CA ALA A 119 -8.58 -1.97 -11.06
C ALA A 119 -7.33 -2.37 -11.86
N VAL A 120 -6.17 -2.52 -11.20
CA VAL A 120 -4.87 -2.69 -11.89
C VAL A 120 -4.32 -4.12 -11.84
N ARG A 121 -4.95 -5.01 -11.07
CA ARG A 121 -4.40 -6.34 -10.77
C ARG A 121 -4.20 -7.22 -11.99
N ASN A 122 -5.19 -7.34 -12.89
CA ASN A 122 -5.11 -8.25 -14.02
C ASN A 122 -3.93 -7.91 -14.96
N ALA A 123 -3.74 -6.64 -15.30
CA ALA A 123 -2.58 -6.22 -16.11
C ALA A 123 -1.25 -6.45 -15.38
N LYS A 124 -1.18 -6.16 -14.07
CA LYS A 124 0.04 -6.40 -13.26
C LYS A 124 0.42 -7.87 -13.21
N GLU A 125 -0.55 -8.74 -12.94
CA GLU A 125 -0.38 -10.20 -12.86
C GLU A 125 -0.02 -10.81 -14.21
N TYR A 126 -0.58 -10.28 -15.30
CA TYR A 126 -0.30 -10.76 -16.65
C TYR A 126 1.09 -10.33 -17.13
N TYR A 127 1.42 -9.03 -17.09
CA TYR A 127 2.65 -8.51 -17.69
C TYR A 127 3.89 -8.62 -16.80
N LYS A 128 3.72 -8.61 -15.45
CA LYS A 128 4.82 -8.71 -14.47
C LYS A 128 6.05 -7.87 -14.81
N ARG A 129 5.81 -6.63 -15.27
CA ARG A 129 6.86 -5.72 -15.76
C ARG A 129 7.94 -5.52 -14.70
N VAL A 130 9.20 -5.74 -15.07
CA VAL A 130 10.35 -5.54 -14.18
C VAL A 130 10.50 -4.05 -13.85
N ARG A 131 10.68 -3.73 -12.56
CA ARG A 131 10.80 -2.35 -12.09
C ARG A 131 12.19 -1.78 -12.42
N PRO A 132 12.32 -0.45 -12.65
CA PRO A 132 13.59 0.15 -13.04
C PRO A 132 14.76 -0.17 -12.11
N PHE A 133 14.58 -0.05 -10.79
CA PHE A 133 15.65 -0.32 -9.82
C PHE A 133 16.18 -1.76 -9.87
N VAL A 134 15.38 -2.73 -10.32
CA VAL A 134 15.81 -4.12 -10.53
C VAL A 134 16.71 -4.21 -11.77
N ILE A 135 16.31 -3.57 -12.87
CA ILE A 135 17.08 -3.51 -14.13
C ILE A 135 18.44 -2.85 -13.88
N TYR A 136 18.42 -1.71 -13.18
CA TYR A 136 19.61 -0.91 -12.91
C TYR A 136 20.40 -1.37 -11.67
N LYS A 137 19.90 -2.37 -10.93
CA LYS A 137 20.50 -2.88 -9.68
C LYS A 137 20.78 -1.77 -8.66
N ASP A 138 19.84 -0.84 -8.53
CA ASP A 138 19.93 0.33 -7.67
C ASP A 138 19.00 0.21 -6.46
N ALA A 139 19.29 0.98 -5.41
CA ALA A 139 18.34 1.25 -4.33
C ALA A 139 17.25 2.25 -4.76
N THR A 140 16.08 2.15 -4.14
CA THR A 140 14.99 3.12 -4.31
C THR A 140 15.10 4.27 -3.29
N CYS A 141 14.20 5.26 -3.38
CA CYS A 141 14.10 6.33 -2.37
C CYS A 141 13.33 5.90 -1.10
N THR A 142 12.73 4.70 -1.09
CA THR A 142 12.13 4.09 0.10
C THR A 142 12.94 2.86 0.51
N PRO A 143 13.20 2.64 1.81
CA PRO A 143 13.79 1.39 2.28
C PRO A 143 12.91 0.18 1.93
#